data_AF-A0A0K8R5R4-F1
#
_entry.id   AF-A0A0K8R5R4-F1
#
_cell.length_a   1.000
_cell.length_b   1.000
_cell.length_c   1.000
_cell.angle_alpha   90.00
_cell.angle_beta   90.00
_cell.angle_gamma   90.00
#
_symmetry.space_group_name_H-M   'P 1'
#
loop_
_entity.id
_entity.type
_entity.pdbx_description
1 polymer ?
#
loop_
_entity_poly.entity_id
_entity_poly.type
_entity_poly.pdbx_seq_one_letter_code
_entity_poly.pdbx_strand_id
1 'polypeptide(L)'
;MELKDKVPGKKGKSSDVACLPEMMTLSACLSEKNYDSNNCPQEASAFQSCYDRHLLKNAEYRQTGSQGILTPGLKASQLTSQQANTLLRKYPIAKMLRKVR
;
A
#
# COMPACT_ATOMS: atom_id res chain seq x y z
N MET A 1 -14.38 -26.34 14.69
CA MET A 1 -13.90 -25.14 13.96
C MET A 1 -14.08 -25.42 12.48
N GLU A 2 -14.72 -24.52 11.74
CA GLU A 2 -14.90 -24.64 10.30
C GLU A 2 -14.29 -23.43 9.59
N LEU A 3 -13.59 -23.68 8.48
CA LEU A 3 -13.01 -22.62 7.66
C LEU A 3 -14.11 -21.93 6.85
N LYS A 4 -14.12 -20.59 6.87
CA LYS A 4 -15.07 -19.77 6.09
C LYS A 4 -14.47 -19.39 4.74
N ASP A 5 -15.31 -19.25 3.73
CA ASP A 5 -14.93 -18.81 2.37
C ASP A 5 -14.69 -17.29 2.25
N LYS A 6 -14.42 -16.60 3.36
CA LYS A 6 -14.19 -15.16 3.39
C LYS A 6 -13.16 -14.78 4.44
N VAL A 7 -12.23 -13.94 4.05
CA VAL A 7 -11.31 -13.23 4.95
C VAL A 7 -11.87 -11.83 5.27
N PRO A 8 -11.80 -11.39 6.54
CA PRO A 8 -12.16 -10.02 6.90
C PRO A 8 -11.25 -9.03 6.16
N GLY A 9 -11.83 -7.91 5.74
CA GLY A 9 -11.10 -6.87 5.02
C GLY A 9 -10.07 -6.21 5.93
N LYS A 10 -8.78 -6.46 5.69
CA LYS A 10 -7.71 -5.69 6.33
C LYS A 10 -7.61 -4.37 5.57
N LYS A 11 -7.96 -3.26 6.21
CA LYS A 11 -7.57 -1.93 5.72
C LYS A 11 -6.05 -1.85 5.82
N GLY A 12 -5.35 -2.25 4.76
CA GLY A 12 -3.90 -2.12 4.66
C GLY A 12 -3.55 -0.65 4.62
N LYS A 13 -3.41 -0.02 5.78
CA LYS A 13 -2.60 1.18 5.88
C LYS A 13 -1.16 0.69 5.76
N SER A 14 -0.49 1.00 4.65
CA SER A 14 0.97 0.96 4.63
C SER A 14 1.42 1.86 5.78
N SER A 15 2.02 1.29 6.82
CA SER A 15 2.64 2.04 7.92
C SER A 15 3.98 2.64 7.48
N ASP A 16 4.19 2.74 6.17
CA ASP A 16 5.46 3.12 5.59
C ASP A 16 5.53 4.65 5.60
N VAL A 17 6.52 5.17 6.32
CA VAL A 17 6.75 6.62 6.40
C VAL A 17 7.50 7.02 5.13
N ALA A 18 6.77 7.58 4.17
CA ALA A 18 7.37 8.03 2.91
C ALA A 18 8.11 9.37 3.08
N CYS A 19 9.14 9.57 2.26
CA CYS A 19 9.84 10.85 2.09
C CYS A 19 10.61 11.37 3.33
N LEU A 20 10.97 10.47 4.26
CA LEU A 20 11.79 10.80 5.43
C LEU A 20 13.12 11.48 5.08
N PRO A 21 13.92 10.98 4.11
CA PRO A 21 15.19 11.62 3.73
C PRO A 21 15.02 13.05 3.21
N GLU A 22 14.01 13.27 2.37
CA GLU A 22 13.69 14.57 1.77
C GLU A 22 13.15 15.54 2.83
N MET A 23 12.39 15.04 3.81
CA MET A 23 11.94 15.84 4.95
C MET A 23 13.11 16.28 5.83
N MET A 24 14.06 15.37 6.11
CA MET A 24 15.24 15.69 6.92
C MET A 24 16.11 16.75 6.25
N THR A 25 16.36 16.63 4.94
CA THR A 25 17.15 17.62 4.19
C THR A 25 16.48 19.00 4.14
N LEU A 26 15.15 19.05 3.93
CA LEU A 26 14.39 20.30 4.03
C LEU A 26 14.49 20.92 5.43
N SER A 27 14.35 20.12 6.48
CA SER A 27 14.43 20.61 7.86
C SER A 27 15.82 21.16 8.21
N ALA A 28 16.89 20.54 7.69
CA ALA A 28 18.25 21.02 7.87
C ALA A 28 18.43 22.40 7.20
N CYS A 29 18.00 22.55 5.95
CA CYS A 29 18.09 23.83 5.25
C CYS A 29 17.28 24.94 5.96
N LEU A 30 16.05 24.62 6.40
CA LEU A 30 15.23 25.57 7.15
C LEU A 30 15.91 26.01 8.45
N SER A 31 16.55 25.09 9.18
CA SER A 31 17.26 25.44 10.42
C SER A 31 18.43 26.41 10.20
N GLU A 32 19.15 26.27 9.08
CA GLU A 32 20.27 27.17 8.74
C GLU A 32 19.82 28.55 8.25
N LYS A 33 18.58 28.64 7.73
CA LYS A 33 18.04 29.84 7.07
C LYS A 33 16.90 30.50 7.85
N ASN A 34 16.84 30.32 9.17
CA ASN A 34 15.81 30.87 10.05
C ASN A 34 14.37 30.53 9.61
N TYR A 35 14.16 29.35 9.05
CA TYR A 35 12.87 28.85 8.56
C TYR A 35 12.24 29.67 7.43
N ASP A 36 13.03 30.48 6.72
CA ASP A 36 12.56 31.16 5.52
C ASP A 36 12.52 30.17 4.35
N SER A 37 11.31 29.77 3.97
CA SER A 37 11.06 28.80 2.89
C SER A 37 11.57 29.26 1.53
N ASN A 38 11.74 30.56 1.31
CA ASN A 38 12.27 31.10 0.06
C ASN A 38 13.76 30.79 -0.15
N ASN A 39 14.48 30.41 0.92
CA ASN A 39 15.90 30.10 0.88
C ASN A 39 16.21 28.61 0.66
N CYS A 40 15.19 27.74 0.65
CA CYS A 40 15.32 26.28 0.44
C CYS A 40 14.43 25.77 -0.70
N PRO A 41 14.40 26.42 -1.90
CA PRO A 41 13.47 26.03 -2.96
C PRO A 41 13.78 24.65 -3.55
N GLN A 42 15.04 24.23 -3.54
CA GLN A 42 15.47 22.94 -4.09
C GLN A 42 15.01 21.78 -3.20
N GLU A 43 15.22 21.88 -1.90
CA GLU A 43 14.82 20.90 -0.90
C GLU A 43 13.29 20.81 -0.81
N ALA A 44 12.61 21.95 -0.89
CA ALA A 44 11.15 22.00 -0.91
C ALA A 44 10.58 21.30 -2.15
N SER A 45 11.16 21.56 -3.32
CA SER A 45 10.77 20.89 -4.58
C SER A 45 11.03 19.38 -4.55
N ALA A 46 12.15 18.96 -3.97
CA ALA A 46 12.49 17.54 -3.83
C ALA A 46 11.50 16.80 -2.91
N PHE A 47 11.17 17.40 -1.75
CA PHE A 47 10.17 16.85 -0.83
C PHE A 47 8.79 16.76 -1.48
N GLN A 48 8.34 17.84 -2.14
CA GLN A 48 7.05 17.86 -2.84
C GLN A 48 6.97 16.77 -3.91
N SER A 49 8.03 16.63 -4.72
CA SER A 49 8.12 15.60 -5.75
C SER A 49 8.08 14.18 -5.20
N CYS A 50 8.67 13.94 -4.02
CA CYS A 50 8.53 12.66 -3.33
C CYS A 50 7.09 12.43 -2.84
N TYR A 51 6.49 13.45 -2.24
CA TYR A 51 5.13 13.37 -1.70
C TYR A 51 4.10 13.07 -2.78
N ASP A 52 4.18 13.75 -3.93
CA ASP A 52 3.27 13.54 -5.07
C ASP A 52 3.38 12.12 -5.64
N ARG A 53 4.61 11.61 -5.79
CA ARG A 53 4.84 10.22 -6.21
C ARG A 53 4.26 9.22 -5.21
N HIS A 54 4.38 9.48 -3.92
CA HIS A 54 3.80 8.63 -2.89
C HIS A 54 2.27 8.65 -2.90
N LEU A 55 1.65 9.80 -3.14
CA LEU A 55 0.20 9.90 -3.32
C LEU A 55 -0.28 9.10 -4.52
N LEU A 56 0.40 9.21 -5.67
CA LEU A 56 0.09 8.42 -6.87
C LEU A 56 0.19 6.92 -6.60
N LYS A 57 1.29 6.46 -5.98
CA LYS A 57 1.49 5.05 -5.63
C LYS A 57 0.41 4.52 -4.67
N ASN A 58 -0.02 5.34 -3.72
CA ASN A 58 -1.11 4.97 -2.80
C ASN A 58 -2.47 4.92 -3.50
N ALA A 59 -2.72 5.81 -4.46
CA ALA A 59 -3.92 5.78 -5.28
C ALA A 59 -3.95 4.50 -6.14
N GLU A 60 -2.85 4.15 -6.80
CA GLU A 60 -2.70 2.91 -7.57
C GLU A 60 -2.90 1.67 -6.70
N TYR A 61 -2.31 1.64 -5.50
CA TYR A 61 -2.49 0.52 -4.57
C TYR A 61 -3.95 0.36 -4.15
N ARG A 62 -4.65 1.47 -3.88
CA ARG A 62 -6.09 1.44 -3.56
C ARG A 62 -6.91 0.95 -4.75
N GLN A 63 -6.60 1.42 -5.95
CA GLN A 63 -7.31 1.04 -7.16
C GLN A 63 -7.12 -0.45 -7.46
N THR A 64 -5.88 -0.92 -7.54
CA THR A 64 -5.54 -2.33 -7.80
C THR A 64 -6.05 -3.27 -6.70
N GLY A 65 -5.93 -2.87 -5.43
CA GLY A 65 -6.47 -3.61 -4.30
C GLY A 65 -8.00 -3.69 -4.31
N SER A 66 -8.68 -2.62 -4.73
CA SER A 66 -10.14 -2.57 -4.83
C SER A 66 -10.71 -3.45 -5.94
N GLN A 67 -9.97 -3.61 -7.04
CA GLN A 67 -10.43 -4.36 -8.20
C GLN A 67 -10.33 -5.88 -8.00
N GLY A 68 -9.57 -6.35 -7.00
CA GLY A 68 -9.47 -7.79 -6.72
C GLY A 68 -8.82 -8.59 -7.86
N ILE A 69 -8.05 -7.94 -8.74
CA ILE A 69 -7.41 -8.55 -9.91
C ILE A 69 -6.37 -9.56 -9.46
N LEU A 70 -6.44 -10.79 -9.96
CA LEU A 70 -5.56 -11.87 -9.58
C LEU A 70 -4.37 -11.95 -10.53
N THR A 71 -3.20 -11.51 -10.07
CA THR A 71 -1.95 -11.67 -10.82
C THR A 71 -1.37 -13.06 -10.55
N PRO A 72 -1.10 -13.88 -11.59
CA PRO A 72 -0.44 -15.18 -11.42
C PRO A 72 0.93 -15.05 -10.75
N GLY A 73 1.29 -15.98 -9.86
CA GLY A 73 2.60 -16.01 -9.19
C GLY A 73 2.69 -15.20 -7.88
N LEU A 74 1.64 -14.47 -7.49
CA LEU A 74 1.57 -13.81 -6.18
C LEU A 74 1.51 -14.84 -5.05
N LYS A 75 2.33 -14.65 -4.01
CA LYS A 75 2.24 -15.43 -2.78
C LYS A 75 0.99 -15.04 -2.00
N ALA A 76 0.44 -15.96 -1.21
CA ALA A 76 -0.75 -15.71 -0.38
C ALA A 76 -0.56 -14.51 0.58
N SER A 77 0.65 -14.26 1.06
CA SER A 77 0.99 -13.13 1.93
C SER A 77 0.95 -11.76 1.23
N GLN A 78 1.00 -11.74 -0.10
CA GLN A 78 0.99 -10.53 -0.91
C GLN A 78 -0.42 -10.20 -1.44
N LEU A 79 -1.38 -11.10 -1.24
CA LEU A 79 -2.75 -10.89 -1.68
C LEU A 79 -3.46 -9.90 -0.75
N THR A 80 -4.17 -8.95 -1.36
CA THR A 80 -5.15 -8.14 -0.64
C THR A 80 -6.33 -9.01 -0.21
N SER A 81 -7.03 -8.59 0.85
CA SER A 81 -8.23 -9.29 1.32
C SER A 81 -9.29 -9.43 0.22
N GLN A 82 -9.34 -8.49 -0.73
CA GLN A 82 -10.26 -8.51 -1.86
C GLN A 82 -9.86 -9.59 -2.87
N GLN A 83 -8.58 -9.64 -3.28
CA GLN A 83 -8.05 -10.70 -4.13
C GLN A 83 -8.22 -12.09 -3.49
N ALA A 84 -7.91 -12.23 -2.21
CA ALA A 84 -8.11 -13.47 -1.47
C ALA A 84 -9.60 -13.89 -1.46
N ASN A 85 -10.52 -12.95 -1.23
CA ASN A 85 -11.96 -13.23 -1.28
C ASN A 85 -12.44 -13.59 -2.70
N THR A 86 -11.88 -13.01 -3.75
CA THR A 86 -12.17 -13.41 -5.14
C THR A 86 -11.77 -14.87 -5.39
N LEU A 87 -10.60 -15.29 -4.90
CA LEU A 87 -10.15 -16.68 -4.99
C LEU A 87 -11.03 -17.63 -4.20
N LEU A 88 -11.35 -17.31 -2.95
CA LEU A 88 -12.17 -18.15 -2.07
C LEU A 88 -13.60 -18.31 -2.60
N ARG A 89 -14.15 -17.29 -3.28
CA ARG A 89 -15.44 -17.41 -3.99
C ARG A 89 -15.37 -18.35 -5.18
N LYS A 90 -14.26 -18.33 -5.92
CA LYS A 90 -14.07 -19.21 -7.09
C LYS A 90 -13.81 -20.66 -6.67
N TYR A 91 -13.12 -20.86 -5.55
CA TYR A 91 -12.74 -22.15 -5.01
C TYR A 91 -13.16 -22.26 -3.54
N PRO A 92 -14.45 -22.53 -3.25
CA PRO A 92 -14.93 -22.62 -1.88
C PRO A 92 -14.34 -23.83 -1.17
N ILE A 93 -13.90 -23.61 0.06
CA ILE A 93 -13.18 -24.57 0.91
C ILE A 93 -14.07 -25.79 1.19
N ALA A 94 -15.38 -25.58 1.37
CA ALA A 94 -16.34 -26.66 1.57
C ALA A 94 -16.38 -27.68 0.41
N LYS A 95 -16.12 -27.24 -0.83
CA LYS A 95 -16.08 -28.12 -2.00
C LYS A 95 -14.69 -28.76 -2.20
N MET A 96 -13.62 -28.03 -1.87
CA MET A 96 -12.25 -28.54 -1.98
C MET A 96 -11.97 -29.64 -0.95
N LEU A 97 -12.38 -29.47 0.31
CA LEU A 97 -12.17 -30.46 1.37
C LEU A 97 -12.94 -31.77 1.13
N ARG A 98 -14.11 -31.71 0.47
CA ARG A 98 -14.87 -32.90 0.08
C ARG A 98 -14.24 -33.69 -1.05
N LYS A 99 -13.39 -33.06 -1.87
CA LYS A 99 -12.78 -33.68 -3.05
C LYS A 99 -11.42 -34.35 -2.74
N VAL A 100 -10.85 -34.03 -1.58
CA VAL A 100 -9.58 -34.58 -1.07
C VAL A 100 -9.81 -35.72 -0.06
N ARG A 101 -11.06 -35.91 0.39
CA ARG A 101 -11.46 -37.01 1.27
C ARG A 101 -11.93 -38.21 0.46
#